data_AF-A0A4R8SQK9-F1
#
_entry.id   AF-A0A4R8SQK9-F1
#
_cell.length_a   1.000
_cell.length_b   1.000
_cell.length_c   1.000
_cell.angle_alpha   90.00
_cell.angle_beta   90.00
_cell.angle_gamma   90.00
#
_symmetry.space_group_name_H-M   'P 1'
#
loop_
_entity.id
_entity.type
_entity.pdbx_description
1 polymer ?
#
loop_
_entity_poly.entity_id
_entity_poly.type
_entity_poly.pdbx_seq_one_letter_code
_entity_poly.pdbx_strand_id
1 'polypeptide(L)' 'MPSILGGRKDGLTRIDEFEARHVEETGIKLLQRSQVVADAVEAKKLALVYLTYKLADGRVVLHGHVGDIGKP' A
#
# COMPACT_ATOMS: atom_id res chain seq x y z
N MET A 1 14.46 -4.10 2.33
CA MET A 1 14.58 -5.25 1.41
C MET A 1 13.75 -4.97 0.16
N PRO A 2 14.14 -5.39 -1.05
CA PRO A 2 13.30 -5.24 -2.24
C PRO A 2 12.01 -6.06 -2.12
N SER A 3 10.87 -5.46 -2.46
CA SER A 3 9.52 -6.06 -2.34
C SER A 3 9.37 -7.48 -2.89
N ILE A 4 9.98 -7.81 -4.04
CA ILE A 4 9.92 -9.17 -4.61
C ILE A 4 10.65 -10.20 -3.74
N LEU A 5 11.86 -9.85 -3.27
CA LEU A 5 12.65 -10.75 -2.43
C LEU A 5 12.00 -10.94 -1.06
N GLY A 6 11.46 -9.86 -0.49
CA GLY A 6 10.63 -9.92 0.72
C GLY A 6 9.40 -10.80 0.52
N GLY A 7 8.68 -10.59 -0.59
CA GLY A 7 7.52 -11.39 -0.97
C GLY A 7 7.80 -12.87 -1.04
N ARG A 8 8.89 -13.27 -1.72
CA ARG A 8 9.26 -14.67 -1.86
C ARG A 8 9.64 -15.29 -0.52
N LYS A 9 10.34 -14.54 0.33
CA LYS A 9 10.69 -14.98 1.69
C LYS A 9 9.42 -15.23 2.52
N ASP A 10 8.39 -14.43 2.32
CA ASP A 10 7.11 -14.54 3.03
C ASP A 10 6.11 -15.46 2.32
N GLY A 11 6.56 -16.24 1.33
CA GLY A 11 5.77 -17.29 0.67
C GLY A 11 4.89 -16.84 -0.49
N LEU A 12 4.98 -15.59 -0.93
CA LEU A 12 4.24 -15.10 -2.10
C LEU A 12 4.78 -15.75 -3.38
N THR A 13 3.87 -16.12 -4.27
CA THR A 13 4.20 -16.85 -5.51
C THR A 13 3.62 -16.21 -6.75
N ARG A 14 2.55 -15.43 -6.63
CA ARG A 14 1.83 -14.84 -7.75
C ARG A 14 2.20 -13.39 -7.96
N ILE A 15 2.12 -12.95 -9.21
CA ILE A 15 2.48 -11.57 -9.62
C ILE A 15 1.59 -10.54 -8.92
N ASP A 16 0.29 -10.78 -8.82
CA ASP A 16 -0.66 -9.88 -8.17
C ASP A 16 -0.41 -9.72 -6.66
N GLU A 17 0.07 -10.77 -5.99
CA GLU A 17 0.51 -10.70 -4.59
C GLU A 17 1.74 -9.81 -4.43
N PHE A 18 2.70 -9.90 -5.35
CA PHE A 18 3.87 -9.04 -5.34
C PHE A 18 3.54 -7.57 -5.63
N GLU A 19 2.61 -7.31 -6.54
CA GLU A 19 2.12 -5.96 -6.84
C GLU A 19 1.45 -5.34 -5.62
N ALA A 20 0.52 -6.05 -4.99
CA ALA A 20 -0.15 -5.63 -3.77
C ALA A 20 0.86 -5.24 -2.67
N ARG A 21 1.80 -6.14 -2.40
CA ARG A 21 2.88 -5.89 -1.43
C ARG A 21 3.71 -4.66 -1.79
N HIS A 22 4.06 -4.49 -3.06
CA HIS A 22 4.88 -3.36 -3.49
C HIS A 22 4.20 -2.02 -3.24
N VAL A 23 2.89 -1.93 -3.49
CA VAL A 23 2.11 -0.71 -3.23
C VAL A 23 2.08 -0.39 -1.74
N GLU A 24 1.82 -1.39 -0.88
CA GLU A 24 1.83 -1.21 0.57
C GLU A 24 3.20 -0.77 1.10
N GLU A 25 4.28 -1.43 0.67
CA GLU A 25 5.64 -1.05 1.06
C GLU A 25 6.00 0.37 0.62
N THR A 26 5.47 0.83 -0.51
CA THR A 26 5.68 2.20 -0.99
C THR A 26 5.01 3.21 -0.07
N GLY A 27 3.78 2.94 0.38
CA GLY A 27 3.08 3.73 1.38
C GLY A 27 3.80 3.80 2.73
N ILE A 28 4.27 2.66 3.22
CA ILE A 28 5.04 2.58 4.46
C ILE A 28 6.33 3.42 4.35
N LYS A 29 7.04 3.32 3.22
CA LYS A 29 8.25 4.14 2.99
C LYS A 29 7.93 5.63 2.91
N LEU A 30 6.77 6.01 2.38
CA LEU A 30 6.35 7.42 2.35
C LEU A 30 6.14 7.95 3.77
N LEU A 31 5.47 7.18 4.63
CA LEU A 31 5.29 7.52 6.05
C LEU A 31 6.62 7.61 6.79
N GLN A 32 7.55 6.69 6.53
CA GLN A 32 8.86 6.69 7.18
C GLN A 32 9.77 7.85 6.74
N ARG A 33 9.56 8.41 5.55
CA ARG A 33 10.47 9.40 4.95
C ARG A 33 9.92 10.82 4.96
N SER A 34 8.61 11.00 5.08
CA SER A 34 7.97 12.31 5.08
C SER A 34 7.26 12.56 6.40
N GLN A 35 7.89 13.36 7.27
CA GLN A 35 7.31 13.75 8.55
C GLN A 35 5.98 14.48 8.35
N VAL A 36 5.86 15.32 7.32
CA VAL A 36 4.61 16.04 6.99
C VAL A 36 3.46 15.06 6.74
N VAL A 37 3.72 13.97 6.02
CA VAL A 37 2.69 12.95 5.74
C VAL A 37 2.38 12.16 7.01
N ALA A 38 3.40 11.75 7.77
CA ALA A 38 3.22 11.03 9.03
C ALA A 38 2.39 11.82 10.04
N ASP A 39 2.75 13.10 10.27
CA ASP A 39 2.06 13.99 11.20
C ASP A 39 0.60 14.22 10.77
N ALA A 40 0.35 14.38 9.47
CA ALA A 40 -1.00 14.58 8.95
C ALA A 40 -1.89 13.34 9.16
N VAL A 41 -1.32 12.14 9.02
CA VAL A 41 -2.01 10.87 9.26
C VAL A 41 -2.27 10.67 10.76
N GLU A 42 -1.28 10.94 11.61
CA GLU A 42 -1.44 10.87 13.07
C GLU A 42 -2.49 11.88 13.57
N ALA A 43 -2.50 13.09 13.00
CA ALA A 43 -3.52 14.10 13.26
C ALA A 43 -4.89 13.79 12.65
N LYS A 44 -5.07 12.63 12.00
CA LYS A 44 -6.31 12.19 11.31
C LYS A 44 -6.80 13.17 10.24
N LYS A 45 -5.88 13.91 9.62
CA LYS A 45 -6.16 14.86 8.53
C LYS A 45 -5.89 14.27 7.14
N LEU A 46 -5.22 13.12 7.09
CA LEU A 46 -4.82 12.43 5.89
C LEU A 46 -4.94 10.91 6.08
N ALA A 47 -5.26 10.21 5.00
CA ALA A 47 -5.15 8.76 4.92
C ALA A 47 -4.40 8.36 3.64
N LEU A 48 -3.65 7.26 3.71
CA LEU A 48 -3.03 6.62 2.56
C LEU A 48 -3.84 5.38 2.18
N VAL A 49 -4.03 5.16 0.89
CA VAL A 49 -4.77 4.02 0.36
C VAL A 49 -3.90 3.27 -0.66
N TYR A 50 -3.89 1.95 -0.56
CA TYR A 50 -3.08 1.07 -1.40
C TYR A 50 -3.98 0.38 -2.41
N LEU A 51 -3.84 0.77 -3.67
CA LEU A 51 -4.73 0.35 -4.74
C LEU A 51 -3.92 -0.25 -5.89
N THR A 52 -4.45 -1.30 -6.52
CA THR A 52 -4.02 -1.73 -7.86
C THR A 52 -5.16 -1.58 -8.85
N TYR A 53 -4.82 -1.21 -10.09
CA TYR A 53 -5.78 -1.07 -11.19
C TYR A 53 -5.62 -2.23 -12.16
N LYS A 54 -6.70 -2.98 -12.39
CA LYS A 54 -6.71 -4.09 -13.35
C LYS A 54 -7.00 -3.54 -14.75
N LEU A 55 -5.97 -3.54 -15.61
CA LEU A 55 -6.11 -3.08 -17.00
C LEU A 55 -7.15 -3.85 -17.81
N ALA A 56 -7.38 -5.14 -17.48
CA ALA A 56 -8.27 -6.02 -18.24
C ALA A 56 -9.75 -5.66 -18.12
N ASP A 57 -10.18 -5.14 -16.97
CA ASP A 57 -11.59 -4.90 -16.65
C ASP A 57 -11.85 -3.57 -15.95
N GLY A 58 -10.82 -2.74 -15.76
CA GLY A 58 -10.91 -1.42 -15.14
C GLY A 58 -11.18 -1.44 -13.65
N ARG A 59 -11.14 -2.61 -12.99
CA ARG A 59 -11.43 -2.68 -11.55
C ARG A 59 -10.25 -2.16 -10.72
N VAL A 60 -10.59 -1.39 -9.69
CA VAL A 60 -9.66 -0.98 -8.65
C VAL A 60 -9.78 -1.96 -7.48
N VAL A 61 -8.65 -2.50 -7.03
CA VAL A 61 -8.60 -3.41 -5.89
C VAL A 61 -7.92 -2.69 -4.72
N LEU A 62 -8.62 -2.63 -3.60
CA LEU A 62 -8.09 -2.15 -2.32
C LEU A 62 -7.27 -3.26 -1.65
N HIS A 63 -6.02 -2.97 -1.32
CA HIS A 63 -5.13 -3.87 -0.57
C HIS A 63 -4.97 -3.47 0.90
N GLY A 64 -5.09 -2.16 1.19
CA GLY A 64 -5.06 -1.66 2.55
C GLY A 64 -5.08 -0.15 2.61
N HIS A 65 -5.03 0.38 3.83
CA HIS A 65 -4.95 1.81 4.09
C HIS A 65 -4.25 2.10 5.42
N VAL A 66 -3.79 3.33 5.58
CA VAL A 66 -3.32 3.89 6.86
C VAL A 66 -4.06 5.19 7.10
N GLY A 67 -4.65 5.36 8.28
CA GLY A 67 -5.61 6.42 8.56
C GLY A 67 -7.05 5.99 8.26
N ASP A 68 -7.99 6.85 8.63
CA ASP A 68 -9.42 6.59 8.46
C ASP A 68 -9.89 6.97 7.04
N ILE A 69 -10.57 6.03 6.37
CA ILE A 69 -11.16 6.22 5.02
C ILE A 69 -12.68 6.04 5.02
N GLY A 70 -13.31 5.92 6.19
CA GLY A 70 -14.72 5.56 6.31
C GLY A 70 -14.99 4.09 5.98
N LYS A 71 -16.12 3.80 5.32
CA LYS A 71 -16.45 2.44 4.87
C LYS A 71 -15.89 2.21 3.45
N PRO A 72 -15.13 1.12 3.22
CA PRO A 72 -14.63 0.74 1.90
C PRO A 72 -15.74 0.19 0.99
#